data_AF-A0A0M2RDQ8-F1
#
_entry.id   AF-A0A0M2RDQ8-F1
#
_cell.length_a   1.000
_cell.length_b   1.000
_cell.length_c   1.000
_cell.angle_alpha   90.00
_cell.angle_beta   90.00
_cell.angle_gamma   90.00
#
_symmetry.space_group_name_H-M   'P 1'
#
loop_
_entity.id
_entity.type
_entity.pdbx_description
1 polymer ?
#
loop_
_entity_poly.entity_id
_entity_poly.type
_entity_poly.pdbx_seq_one_letter_code
_entity_poly.pdbx_strand_id
1 'polypeptide(L)'
;MFDHWLSLPREGVLPLRSAFFPEKVPQILPSLIIYEMVAKDFIRFRLAGTAVRERMGFDPTGENYLNYVADERKEKASQSFFSVVQQPCGMRVVSNHGMSTGRKMFLEVFMLPLENDMSPNPIVLCQSNEIKPLGEEHFPDNARLENITIVRRDFIDIGAGVSDFKD
;
A
#
# COMPACT_ATOMS: atom_id res chain seq x y z
N MET A 1 0.06 9.03 9.58
CA MET A 1 1.27 8.65 8.81
C MET A 1 1.85 9.83 8.04
N PHE A 2 1.01 10.51 7.24
CA PHE A 2 1.46 11.57 6.34
C PHE A 2 2.19 12.72 7.04
N ASP A 3 1.67 13.23 8.16
CA ASP A 3 2.34 14.31 8.91
C ASP A 3 3.74 13.94 9.38
N HIS A 4 3.92 12.69 9.83
CA HIS A 4 5.25 12.22 10.21
C HIS A 4 6.18 12.14 8.99
N TRP A 5 5.70 11.58 7.87
CA TRP A 5 6.46 11.54 6.62
C TRP A 5 6.86 12.95 6.15
N LEU A 6 5.97 13.94 6.28
CA LEU A 6 6.26 15.35 5.97
C LEU A 6 7.37 15.91 6.86
N SER A 7 7.38 15.54 8.14
CA SER A 7 8.39 16.01 9.12
C SER A 7 9.80 15.42 8.92
N LEU A 8 9.94 14.38 8.10
CA LEU A 8 11.23 13.71 7.91
C LEU A 8 12.21 14.55 7.06
N PRO A 9 13.51 14.49 7.37
CA PRO A 9 14.55 15.12 6.56
C PRO A 9 14.60 14.51 5.16
N ARG A 10 14.91 15.36 4.17
CA ARG A 10 15.01 15.02 2.75
C ARG A 10 16.03 15.95 2.07
N GLU A 11 16.79 15.41 1.13
CA GLU A 11 17.67 16.22 0.26
C GLU A 11 16.94 16.66 -1.02
N GLY A 12 15.91 15.92 -1.43
CA GLY A 12 15.01 16.25 -2.54
C GLY A 12 13.53 16.19 -2.12
N VAL A 13 12.70 15.61 -2.98
CA VAL A 13 11.25 15.49 -2.71
C VAL A 13 10.95 14.41 -1.68
N LEU A 14 11.71 13.32 -1.70
CA LEU A 14 11.48 12.15 -0.86
C LEU A 14 12.32 12.19 0.42
N PRO A 15 11.74 11.84 1.57
CA PRO A 15 12.52 11.63 2.78
C PRO A 15 13.31 10.33 2.73
N LEU A 16 14.42 10.33 3.45
CA LEU A 16 15.35 9.20 3.50
C LEU A 16 14.75 8.04 4.30
N ARG A 17 14.97 6.82 3.81
CA ARG A 17 14.55 5.60 4.49
C ARG A 17 15.18 5.49 5.87
N SER A 18 16.46 5.82 6.01
CA SER A 18 17.17 5.81 7.30
C SER A 18 16.57 6.75 8.36
N ALA A 19 15.83 7.78 7.93
CA ALA A 19 15.19 8.73 8.83
C ALA A 19 13.81 8.29 9.33
N PHE A 20 13.16 7.33 8.66
CA PHE A 20 11.87 6.79 9.09
C PHE A 20 12.04 5.67 10.13
N PHE A 21 11.55 5.94 11.33
CA PHE A 21 11.55 5.02 12.46
C PHE A 21 10.11 4.66 12.82
N PRO A 22 9.66 3.41 12.58
CA PRO A 22 8.29 2.99 12.88
C PRO A 22 7.86 3.27 14.33
N GLU A 23 8.78 3.15 15.30
CA GLU A 23 8.52 3.43 16.71
C GLU A 23 8.12 4.89 17.02
N LYS A 24 8.37 5.84 16.12
CA LYS A 24 7.95 7.24 16.27
C LYS A 24 6.50 7.49 15.88
N VAL A 25 5.81 6.48 15.35
CA VAL A 25 4.40 6.55 14.93
C VAL A 25 3.58 5.37 15.49
N PRO A 26 3.57 5.16 16.82
CA PRO A 26 2.99 3.97 17.44
C PRO A 26 1.52 3.75 17.11
N GLN A 27 0.75 4.84 16.92
CA GLN A 27 -0.67 4.80 16.62
C GLN A 27 -1.02 4.16 15.26
N ILE A 28 -0.09 4.13 14.29
CA ILE A 28 -0.32 3.50 12.98
C ILE A 28 0.44 2.19 12.81
N LEU A 29 1.34 1.84 13.73
CA LEU A 29 2.17 0.63 13.66
C LEU A 29 1.37 -0.65 13.35
N PRO A 30 0.20 -0.90 13.97
CA PRO A 30 -0.59 -2.10 13.67
C PRO A 30 -1.02 -2.19 12.19
N SER A 31 -1.23 -1.05 11.54
CA SER A 31 -1.71 -0.93 10.16
C SER A 31 -0.62 -0.64 9.13
N LEU A 32 0.63 -0.48 9.58
CA LEU A 32 1.77 -0.09 8.74
C LEU A 32 2.27 -1.31 7.94
N ILE A 33 2.59 -1.08 6.67
CA ILE A 33 3.28 -2.03 5.80
C ILE A 33 4.45 -1.28 5.17
N ILE A 34 5.59 -1.95 5.04
CA ILE A 34 6.74 -1.41 4.32
C ILE A 34 7.06 -2.37 3.18
N TYR A 35 7.02 -1.86 1.95
CA TYR A 35 7.39 -2.59 0.76
C TYR A 35 8.75 -2.15 0.24
N GLU A 36 9.52 -3.11 -0.26
CA GLU A 36 10.73 -2.87 -1.04
C GLU A 36 10.46 -3.24 -2.50
N MET A 37 10.67 -2.28 -3.39
CA MET A 37 10.43 -2.41 -4.83
C MET A 37 11.64 -3.07 -5.51
N VAL A 38 11.76 -4.40 -5.39
CA VAL A 38 12.93 -5.15 -5.87
C VAL A 38 12.90 -5.36 -7.40
N ALA A 39 11.78 -5.83 -7.94
CA ALA A 39 11.58 -6.03 -9.37
C ALA A 39 10.07 -5.99 -9.72
N LYS A 40 9.74 -5.88 -11.00
CA LYS A 40 8.32 -5.82 -11.46
C LYS A 40 7.53 -7.07 -11.06
N ASP A 41 8.17 -8.20 -10.90
CA ASP A 41 7.59 -9.46 -10.46
C ASP A 41 7.86 -9.77 -8.98
N PHE A 42 8.58 -8.89 -8.26
CA PHE A 42 8.95 -9.12 -6.87
C PHE A 42 8.91 -7.83 -6.04
N ILE A 43 7.83 -7.68 -5.27
CA ILE A 43 7.62 -6.58 -4.31
C ILE A 43 7.68 -7.19 -2.91
N ARG A 44 8.77 -6.95 -2.19
CA ARG A 44 9.06 -7.64 -0.94
C ARG A 44 8.40 -6.94 0.25
N PHE A 45 7.73 -7.70 1.11
CA PHE A 45 7.36 -7.21 2.44
C PHE A 45 8.60 -7.05 3.33
N ARG A 46 8.86 -5.85 3.81
CA ARG A 46 9.89 -5.57 4.83
C ARG A 46 9.31 -5.50 6.24
N LEU A 47 8.05 -5.13 6.35
CA LEU A 47 7.29 -5.07 7.60
C LEU A 47 5.81 -5.18 7.26
N ALA A 48 5.08 -5.92 8.09
CA ALA A 48 3.63 -5.89 8.16
C ALA A 48 3.22 -5.69 9.63
N GLY A 49 2.37 -4.72 9.91
CA GLY A 49 1.88 -4.43 11.24
C GLY A 49 0.95 -5.52 11.76
N THR A 50 0.73 -5.57 13.07
CA THR A 50 -0.06 -6.63 13.73
C THR A 50 -1.47 -6.78 13.15
N ALA A 51 -2.20 -5.69 12.93
CA ALA A 51 -3.54 -5.75 12.33
C ALA A 51 -3.50 -6.26 10.88
N VAL A 52 -2.42 -5.98 10.13
CA VAL A 52 -2.24 -6.53 8.77
C VAL A 52 -2.02 -8.04 8.84
N ARG A 53 -1.16 -8.49 9.76
CA ARG A 53 -0.87 -9.93 9.98
C ARG A 53 -2.12 -10.68 10.43
N GLU A 54 -2.90 -10.11 11.34
CA GLU A 54 -4.19 -10.70 11.78
C GLU A 54 -5.16 -10.87 10.62
N ARG A 55 -5.27 -9.86 9.73
CA ARG A 55 -6.11 -9.98 8.52
C ARG A 55 -5.58 -11.01 7.52
N MET A 56 -4.26 -11.15 7.39
CA MET A 56 -3.64 -12.15 6.51
C MET A 56 -3.64 -13.56 7.11
N GLY A 57 -3.72 -13.68 8.43
CA GLY A 57 -3.62 -14.94 9.16
C GLY A 57 -2.18 -15.44 9.39
N PHE A 58 -1.16 -14.70 8.95
CA PHE A 58 0.25 -15.02 9.11
C PHE A 58 1.14 -13.76 8.93
N ASP A 59 2.45 -13.89 9.14
CA ASP A 59 3.43 -12.81 8.89
C ASP A 59 4.02 -12.95 7.47
N PRO A 60 3.71 -12.04 6.53
CA PRO A 60 4.20 -12.11 5.14
C PRO A 60 5.62 -11.56 4.97
N THR A 61 6.32 -11.17 6.04
CA THR A 61 7.63 -10.52 5.95
C THR A 61 8.63 -11.38 5.17
N GLY A 62 9.27 -10.79 4.16
CA GLY A 62 10.20 -11.47 3.24
C GLY A 62 9.54 -12.05 1.99
N GLU A 63 8.22 -12.27 2.01
CA GLU A 63 7.48 -12.80 0.87
C GLU A 63 7.19 -11.73 -0.20
N ASN A 64 6.76 -12.20 -1.38
CA ASN A 64 6.33 -11.37 -2.48
C ASN A 64 4.86 -10.96 -2.31
N TYR A 65 4.57 -9.68 -2.33
CA TYR A 65 3.21 -9.14 -2.39
C TYR A 65 2.36 -9.77 -3.49
N LEU A 66 2.94 -10.00 -4.67
CA LEU A 66 2.20 -10.54 -5.80
C LEU A 66 1.69 -11.96 -5.55
N ASN A 67 2.26 -12.74 -4.62
CA ASN A 67 1.75 -14.06 -4.26
C ASN A 67 0.32 -14.01 -3.70
N TYR A 68 -0.13 -12.85 -3.22
CA TYR A 68 -1.45 -12.64 -2.61
C TYR A 68 -2.38 -11.80 -3.50
N VAL A 69 -1.99 -11.59 -4.76
CA VAL A 69 -2.81 -10.90 -5.76
C VAL A 69 -3.25 -11.94 -6.79
N ALA A 70 -4.53 -11.91 -7.17
CA ALA A 70 -5.06 -12.74 -8.25
C ALA A 70 -4.24 -12.57 -9.53
N ASP A 71 -4.02 -13.68 -10.25
CA ASP A 71 -3.08 -13.74 -11.38
C ASP A 71 -3.33 -12.68 -12.44
N GLU A 72 -4.60 -12.44 -12.78
CA GLU A 72 -5.01 -11.46 -13.80
C GLU A 72 -4.73 -10.01 -13.37
N ARG A 73 -4.52 -9.79 -12.07
CA ARG A 73 -4.26 -8.48 -11.48
C ARG A 73 -2.80 -8.23 -11.11
N LYS A 74 -1.94 -9.25 -11.09
CA LYS A 74 -0.54 -9.12 -10.66
C LYS A 74 0.20 -8.03 -11.42
N GLU A 75 0.05 -7.99 -12.74
CA GLU A 75 0.70 -7.00 -13.59
C GLU A 75 0.26 -5.57 -13.24
N LYS A 76 -1.06 -5.30 -13.23
CA LYS A 76 -1.59 -3.97 -12.88
C LYS A 76 -1.25 -3.57 -11.45
N ALA A 77 -1.29 -4.51 -10.51
CA ALA A 77 -0.91 -4.26 -9.13
C ALA A 77 0.56 -3.83 -9.05
N SER A 78 1.46 -4.56 -9.72
CA SER A 78 2.87 -4.18 -9.79
C SER A 78 3.06 -2.80 -10.41
N GLN A 79 2.47 -2.54 -11.58
CA GLN A 79 2.54 -1.25 -12.25
C GLN A 79 2.08 -0.10 -11.34
N SER A 80 1.02 -0.31 -10.55
CA SER A 80 0.51 0.68 -9.58
C SER A 80 1.50 1.00 -8.45
N PHE A 81 2.28 0.03 -7.98
CA PHE A 81 3.32 0.29 -6.97
C PHE A 81 4.53 0.98 -7.61
N PHE A 82 4.94 0.54 -8.81
CA PHE A 82 6.08 1.13 -9.51
C PHE A 82 5.79 2.56 -9.99
N SER A 83 4.53 2.89 -10.29
CA SER A 83 4.15 4.24 -10.72
C SER A 83 4.41 5.30 -9.65
N VAL A 84 4.22 4.94 -8.37
CA VAL A 84 4.48 5.79 -7.20
C VAL A 84 5.95 6.11 -7.00
N VAL A 85 6.86 5.21 -7.38
CA VAL A 85 8.31 5.40 -7.22
C VAL A 85 8.98 5.94 -8.48
N GLN A 86 8.43 5.68 -9.66
CA GLN A 86 8.92 6.21 -10.94
C GLN A 86 8.54 7.68 -11.14
N GLN A 87 7.32 8.05 -10.76
CA GLN A 87 6.88 9.43 -10.62
C GLN A 87 6.53 9.64 -9.15
N PRO A 88 7.49 10.09 -8.30
CA PRO A 88 7.29 10.27 -6.86
C PRO A 88 5.98 10.98 -6.52
N CYS A 89 4.98 10.23 -6.05
CA CYS A 89 3.68 10.76 -5.66
C CYS A 89 3.06 9.93 -4.54
N GLY A 90 2.12 10.51 -3.79
CA GLY A 90 1.29 9.75 -2.88
C GLY A 90 0.20 9.01 -3.65
N MET A 91 -0.27 7.88 -3.12
CA MET A 91 -1.40 7.16 -3.70
C MET A 91 -2.36 6.71 -2.61
N ARG A 92 -3.65 6.96 -2.84
CA ARG A 92 -4.74 6.47 -2.01
C ARG A 92 -5.54 5.46 -2.82
N VAL A 93 -5.75 4.28 -2.27
CA VAL A 93 -6.52 3.20 -2.89
C VAL A 93 -7.63 2.79 -1.94
N VAL A 94 -8.87 2.82 -2.42
CA VAL A 94 -10.00 2.18 -1.75
C VAL A 94 -10.30 0.88 -2.48
N SER A 95 -10.33 -0.22 -1.73
CA SER A 95 -10.57 -1.55 -2.26
C SER A 95 -11.61 -2.31 -1.45
N ASN A 96 -12.39 -3.14 -2.12
CA ASN A 96 -13.32 -4.05 -1.47
C ASN A 96 -12.78 -5.49 -1.56
N HIS A 97 -12.82 -6.18 -0.43
CA HIS A 97 -12.36 -7.56 -0.24
C HIS A 97 -13.57 -8.41 0.14
N GLY A 98 -13.90 -9.41 -0.70
CA GLY A 98 -14.89 -10.42 -0.34
C GLY A 98 -14.33 -11.32 0.77
N MET A 99 -15.11 -11.65 1.79
CA MET A 99 -14.72 -12.62 2.83
C MET A 99 -15.44 -13.95 2.62
N SER A 100 -14.85 -15.05 3.11
CA SER A 100 -15.44 -16.40 3.04
C SER A 100 -16.81 -16.49 3.74
N THR A 101 -17.06 -15.59 4.68
CA THR A 101 -18.32 -15.45 5.42
C THR A 101 -19.41 -14.71 4.65
N GLY A 102 -19.15 -14.27 3.41
CA GLY A 102 -20.04 -13.42 2.61
C GLY A 102 -20.01 -11.93 2.99
N ARG A 103 -19.25 -11.55 4.03
CA ARG A 103 -19.05 -10.14 4.39
C ARG A 103 -18.09 -9.46 3.41
N LYS A 104 -18.28 -8.16 3.22
CA LYS A 104 -17.39 -7.27 2.46
C LYS A 104 -16.57 -6.42 3.42
N MET A 105 -15.26 -6.35 3.19
CA MET A 105 -14.34 -5.49 3.93
C MET A 105 -13.82 -4.41 2.99
N PHE A 106 -13.98 -3.14 3.38
CA PHE A 106 -13.42 -2.03 2.63
C PHE A 106 -12.10 -1.61 3.27
N LEU A 107 -11.04 -1.61 2.48
CA LEU A 107 -9.73 -1.15 2.90
C LEU A 107 -9.37 0.13 2.17
N GLU A 108 -8.97 1.13 2.95
CA GLU A 108 -8.25 2.30 2.48
C GLU A 108 -6.75 2.06 2.68
N VAL A 109 -5.99 2.13 1.60
CA VAL A 109 -4.53 2.05 1.62
C VAL A 109 -3.96 3.37 1.16
N PHE A 110 -3.18 4.00 2.04
CA PHE A 110 -2.43 5.20 1.74
C PHE A 110 -0.96 4.85 1.55
N MET A 111 -0.37 5.21 0.41
CA MET A 111 0.99 4.88 0.03
C MET A 111 1.85 6.13 -0.11
N LEU A 112 3.06 6.09 0.44
CA LEU A 112 4.06 7.16 0.35
C LEU A 112 5.43 6.56 0.03
N PRO A 113 6.12 7.03 -1.00
CA PRO A 113 7.48 6.60 -1.32
C PRO A 113 8.50 7.20 -0.34
N LEU A 114 9.61 6.48 -0.14
CA LEU A 114 10.83 6.95 0.50
C LEU A 114 12.00 6.75 -0.46
N GLU A 115 12.98 7.63 -0.36
CA GLU A 115 14.28 7.40 -0.97
C GLU A 115 15.05 6.38 -0.14
N ASN A 116 15.54 5.31 -0.77
CA ASN A 116 16.30 4.29 -0.05
C ASN A 116 17.80 4.59 -0.13
N ASP A 117 18.32 5.21 0.93
CA ASP A 117 19.73 5.52 1.10
C ASP A 117 20.56 4.33 1.62
N MET A 118 19.93 3.17 1.84
CA MET A 118 20.55 1.97 2.40
C MET A 118 20.62 0.79 1.41
N SER A 119 19.91 0.86 0.29
CA SER A 119 19.81 -0.17 -0.75
C SER A 119 19.31 0.47 -2.06
N PRO A 120 19.67 -0.05 -3.24
CA PRO A 120 19.23 0.52 -4.52
C PRO A 120 17.71 0.44 -4.76
N ASN A 121 16.99 -0.41 -4.00
CA ASN A 121 15.56 -0.64 -4.23
C ASN A 121 14.70 0.42 -3.52
N PRO A 122 13.79 1.13 -4.20
CA PRO A 122 12.89 2.08 -3.56
C PRO A 122 12.04 1.46 -2.45
N ILE A 123 11.65 2.27 -1.46
CA ILE A 123 10.75 1.85 -0.38
C ILE A 123 9.40 2.55 -0.52
N VAL A 124 8.31 1.83 -0.26
CA VAL A 124 6.96 2.40 -0.15
C VAL A 124 6.40 2.09 1.23
N LEU A 125 6.02 3.14 1.95
CA LEU A 125 5.24 3.04 3.19
C LEU A 125 3.76 2.95 2.84
N CYS A 126 3.07 1.98 3.42
CA CYS A 126 1.63 1.86 3.28
C CYS A 126 0.95 1.86 4.65
N GLN A 127 -0.11 2.65 4.81
CA GLN A 127 -1.03 2.53 5.93
C GLN A 127 -2.32 1.90 5.41
N SER A 128 -2.75 0.78 6.00
CA SER A 128 -3.94 0.05 5.57
C SER A 128 -5.01 0.01 6.65
N ASN A 129 -6.02 0.87 6.50
CA ASN A 129 -7.14 1.01 7.43
C ASN A 129 -8.39 0.33 6.90
N GLU A 130 -9.16 -0.30 7.78
CA GLU A 130 -10.52 -0.70 7.46
C GLU A 130 -11.44 0.51 7.53
N ILE A 131 -12.27 0.71 6.51
CA ILE A 131 -13.23 1.81 6.44
C ILE A 131 -14.65 1.26 6.27
N LYS A 132 -15.64 2.10 6.57
CA LYS A 132 -17.03 1.80 6.20
C LYS A 132 -17.24 2.10 4.71
N PRO A 133 -18.16 1.38 4.02
CA PRO A 133 -18.55 1.73 2.66
C PRO A 133 -19.01 3.19 2.57
N LEU A 134 -18.60 3.88 1.51
CA LEU A 134 -19.06 5.22 1.19
C LEU A 134 -20.46 5.11 0.56
N GLY A 135 -21.51 5.06 1.39
CA GLY A 135 -22.91 5.02 0.95
C GLY A 135 -23.53 3.63 0.81
N GLU A 136 -24.76 3.56 0.28
CA GLU A 136 -25.51 2.33 -0.04
C GLU A 136 -25.07 1.73 -1.39
N GLU A 137 -23.77 1.60 -1.63
CA GLU A 137 -23.31 0.94 -2.85
C GLU A 137 -23.63 -0.58 -2.77
N HIS A 138 -24.69 -0.98 -3.49
CA HIS A 138 -25.09 -2.36 -3.67
C HIS A 138 -24.08 -3.07 -4.57
N PHE A 139 -23.22 -3.88 -3.96
CA PHE A 139 -22.35 -4.78 -4.70
C PHE A 139 -22.98 -6.18 -4.74
N PRO A 140 -22.91 -6.93 -5.85
CA PRO A 140 -23.45 -8.28 -5.94
C PRO A 140 -22.81 -9.23 -4.89
N ASP A 141 -23.60 -10.16 -4.35
CA ASP A 141 -23.33 -10.96 -3.13
C ASP A 141 -22.29 -12.08 -3.27
N ASN A 142 -21.68 -12.22 -4.44
CA ASN A 142 -20.93 -13.40 -4.86
C ASN A 142 -19.39 -13.19 -4.87
N ALA A 143 -18.87 -12.20 -4.15
CA ALA A 143 -17.43 -11.97 -4.03
C ALA A 143 -16.79 -12.95 -3.02
N ARG A 144 -16.07 -13.97 -3.52
CA ARG A 144 -15.14 -14.81 -2.73
C ARG A 144 -13.90 -14.00 -2.31
N LEU A 145 -13.09 -14.57 -1.41
CA LEU A 145 -11.77 -14.04 -0.99
C LEU A 145 -10.83 -13.64 -2.15
N GLU A 146 -11.07 -14.17 -3.35
CA GLU A 146 -10.27 -13.95 -4.55
C GLU A 146 -10.54 -12.61 -5.24
N ASN A 147 -11.59 -11.87 -4.86
CA ASN A 147 -12.02 -10.67 -5.61
C ASN A 147 -11.70 -9.37 -4.85
N ILE A 148 -10.42 -9.00 -4.81
CA ILE A 148 -10.05 -7.63 -4.45
C ILE A 148 -10.42 -6.72 -5.63
N THR A 149 -11.44 -5.90 -5.46
CA THR A 149 -11.86 -4.90 -6.45
C THR A 149 -11.33 -3.53 -6.05
N ILE A 150 -10.63 -2.86 -6.96
CA ILE A 150 -10.25 -1.46 -6.76
C ILE A 150 -11.50 -0.62 -7.01
N VAL A 151 -11.98 0.05 -5.95
CA VAL A 151 -13.15 0.93 -6.02
C VAL A 151 -12.74 2.31 -6.49
N ARG A 152 -11.61 2.81 -5.95
CA ARG A 152 -11.09 4.14 -6.26
C ARG A 152 -9.59 4.18 -6.09
N ARG A 153 -8.93 4.94 -6.97
CA ARG A 153 -7.53 5.32 -6.82
C ARG A 153 -7.38 6.82 -7.05
N ASP A 154 -6.72 7.47 -6.11
CA ASP A 154 -6.37 8.89 -6.20
C ASP A 154 -4.84 9.01 -6.09
N PHE A 155 -4.23 9.83 -6.94
CA PHE A 155 -2.83 10.23 -6.81
C PHE A 155 -2.74 11.61 -6.14
N ILE A 156 -1.71 11.80 -5.34
CA ILE A 156 -1.50 13.01 -4.54
C ILE A 156 -0.13 13.56 -4.88
N ASP A 157 -0.08 14.80 -5.31
CA ASP A 157 1.17 15.49 -5.54
C ASP A 157 1.88 15.75 -4.20
N ILE A 158 3.12 15.26 -4.09
CA ILE A 158 3.99 15.45 -2.91
C ILE A 158 5.12 16.44 -3.18
N GLY A 159 5.06 17.19 -4.27
CA GLY A 159 6.07 18.14 -4.74
C GLY A 159 6.85 17.67 -5.98
N ALA A 160 6.39 16.61 -6.66
CA ALA A 160 7.00 16.08 -7.88
C ALA A 160 5.96 15.82 -8.99
N GLY A 161 4.71 16.25 -8.83
CA GLY A 161 3.61 15.93 -9.74
C GLY A 161 2.92 14.61 -9.38
N VAL A 162 2.08 14.12 -10.28
CA VAL A 162 1.29 12.90 -10.11
C VAL A 162 1.56 11.90 -11.24
N SER A 163 1.37 10.62 -10.95
CA SER A 163 1.46 9.58 -11.98
C SER A 163 0.28 9.64 -12.95
N ASP A 164 0.55 9.39 -14.23
CA ASP A 164 -0.46 9.21 -15.28
C ASP A 164 -1.04 7.79 -15.35
N PHE A 165 -0.66 6.90 -14.42
CA PHE A 165 -1.13 5.52 -14.39
C PHE A 165 -2.65 5.42 -14.25
N LYS A 166 -3.27 4.53 -15.02
CA LYS A 166 -4.71 4.24 -15.02
C LYS A 166 -4.95 2.74 -14.97
N ASP A 167 -6.02 2.32 -14.29
CA ASP A 167 -6.47 0.91 -14.24
C ASP A 167 -6.96 0.39 -15.60
#